data_AF-A0A819VPF5-F1
#
_entry.id   AF-A0A819VPF5-F1
#
_cell.length_a   1.000
_cell.length_b   1.000
_cell.length_c   1.000
_cell.angle_alpha   90.00
_cell.angle_beta   90.00
_cell.angle_gamma   90.00
#
_symmetry.space_group_name_H-M   'P 1'
#
loop_
_entity.id
_entity.type
_entity.pdbx_description
1 polymer ?
#
loop_
_entity_poly.entity_id
_entity_poly.type
_entity_poly.pdbx_seq_one_letter_code
_entity_poly.pdbx_strand_id
1 'polypeptide(L)'
;MILIIYSSSSTQPCYNKRNGCSSITSQDLDRVFQLYDEDGNNVIEEEELDGFVKDLMDLVRKDYDNEDLQQFKQSLLSGCDLNRDKRISKSELKMVLLALSQAPDP
;
A
#
# COMPACT_ATOMS: atom_id res chain seq x y z
N MET A 1 -49.01 -7.27 -10.05
CA MET A 1 -49.31 -6.22 -11.03
C MET A 1 -48.15 -5.23 -10.99
N ILE A 2 -47.25 -5.32 -11.99
CA ILE A 2 -46.31 -4.28 -12.49
C ILE A 2 -45.16 -3.93 -11.50
N LEU A 3 -43.89 -4.39 -11.59
CA LEU A 3 -42.88 -4.25 -12.68
C LEU A 3 -42.92 -2.85 -13.30
N ILE A 4 -42.08 -1.87 -12.92
CA ILE A 4 -40.85 -1.56 -13.68
C ILE A 4 -39.98 -0.43 -13.07
N ILE A 5 -38.69 -0.75 -12.88
CA ILE A 5 -37.45 -0.10 -13.39
C ILE A 5 -37.43 1.42 -13.65
N TYR A 6 -36.52 2.16 -12.98
CA TYR A 6 -35.41 2.85 -13.67
C TYR A 6 -34.27 3.23 -12.71
N SER A 7 -33.06 3.08 -13.24
CA SER A 7 -31.74 3.30 -12.66
C SER A 7 -31.50 4.72 -12.14
N SER A 8 -30.78 4.83 -11.02
CA SER A 8 -29.89 5.96 -10.75
C SER A 8 -28.76 5.48 -9.83
N SER A 9 -27.57 5.47 -10.40
CA SER A 9 -26.29 5.19 -9.80
C SER A 9 -26.09 5.98 -8.50
N SER A 10 -25.84 5.30 -7.40
CA SER A 10 -25.16 5.87 -6.24
C SER A 10 -24.34 4.77 -5.60
N THR A 11 -23.09 4.77 -6.06
CA THR A 11 -21.88 4.21 -5.45
C THR A 11 -22.05 3.96 -3.96
N GLN A 12 -22.01 2.69 -3.58
CA GLN A 12 -21.80 2.34 -2.18
C GLN A 12 -20.38 2.75 -1.77
N PRO A 13 -20.19 3.43 -0.63
CA PRO A 13 -18.84 3.68 -0.11
C PRO A 13 -18.25 2.34 0.31
N CYS A 14 -17.28 1.83 -0.46
CA CYS A 14 -16.57 0.61 -0.13
C CYS A 14 -15.51 0.88 0.94
N TYR A 15 -15.93 1.10 2.18
CA TYR A 15 -15.05 0.98 3.34
C TYR A 15 -15.43 -0.27 4.12
N ASN A 16 -14.96 -1.42 3.62
CA ASN A 16 -15.20 -2.70 4.27
C ASN A 16 -14.06 -2.97 5.26
N LYS A 17 -14.39 -2.80 6.54
CA LYS A 17 -13.58 -3.17 7.70
C LYS A 17 -13.26 -4.67 7.63
N ARG A 18 -12.02 -5.04 7.31
CA ARG A 18 -11.56 -6.43 7.34
C ARG A 18 -10.66 -6.66 8.56
N ASN A 19 -11.23 -7.36 9.53
CA ASN A 19 -10.51 -8.01 10.62
C ASN A 19 -9.85 -9.30 10.09
N GLY A 20 -8.61 -9.57 10.51
CA GLY A 20 -8.04 -10.92 10.55
C GLY A 20 -7.25 -11.34 9.31
N CYS A 21 -5.96 -11.65 9.54
CA CYS A 21 -4.99 -12.25 8.65
C CYS A 21 -5.64 -13.13 7.56
N SER A 22 -5.84 -12.54 6.39
CA SER A 22 -6.30 -13.22 5.18
C SER A 22 -5.28 -12.84 4.14
N SER A 23 -4.61 -13.83 3.57
CA SER A 23 -3.61 -13.72 2.51
C SER A 23 -3.84 -12.49 1.63
N ILE A 24 -3.02 -11.45 1.81
CA ILE A 24 -3.05 -10.26 0.97
C ILE A 24 -2.84 -10.76 -0.47
N THR A 25 -3.85 -10.57 -1.32
CA THR A 25 -3.80 -11.07 -2.69
C THR A 25 -3.00 -10.12 -3.58
N SER A 26 -2.49 -10.62 -4.71
CA SER A 26 -1.86 -9.76 -5.71
C SER A 26 -2.76 -8.62 -6.16
N GLN A 27 -4.09 -8.83 -6.21
CA GLN A 27 -5.04 -7.78 -6.56
C GLN A 27 -5.20 -6.72 -5.46
N ASP A 28 -5.10 -7.09 -4.19
CA ASP A 28 -5.13 -6.12 -3.09
C ASP A 28 -3.85 -5.29 -3.07
N LEU A 29 -2.69 -5.90 -3.33
CA LEU A 29 -1.44 -5.18 -3.54
C LEU A 29 -1.54 -4.23 -4.73
N ASP A 30 -2.11 -4.68 -5.85
CA ASP A 30 -2.26 -3.84 -7.05
C ASP A 30 -3.11 -2.60 -6.77
N ARG A 31 -4.19 -2.73 -5.98
CA ARG A 31 -5.01 -1.57 -5.58
C ARG A 31 -4.26 -0.62 -4.65
N VAL A 32 -3.48 -1.15 -3.71
CA VAL A 32 -2.67 -0.31 -2.82
C VAL A 32 -1.56 0.39 -3.60
N PHE A 33 -0.91 -0.30 -4.54
CA PHE A 33 0.08 0.30 -5.42
C PHE A 33 -0.53 1.44 -6.25
N GLN A 34 -1.67 1.20 -6.88
CA GLN A 34 -2.38 2.20 -7.69
C GLN A 34 -2.86 3.43 -6.91
N LEU A 35 -2.90 3.37 -5.58
CA LEU A 35 -3.23 4.55 -4.77
C LEU A 35 -2.06 5.54 -4.66
N TYR A 36 -0.82 5.05 -4.86
CA TYR A 36 0.40 5.84 -4.64
C TYR A 36 1.26 5.99 -5.90
N ASP A 37 1.15 5.06 -6.85
CA ASP A 37 1.73 5.10 -8.20
C ASP A 37 0.89 6.06 -9.07
N GLU A 38 1.17 7.37 -8.98
CA GLU A 38 0.42 8.42 -9.67
C GLU A 38 0.68 8.39 -11.18
N ASP A 39 1.89 7.99 -11.59
CA ASP A 39 2.28 7.90 -12.99
C ASP A 39 1.96 6.53 -13.64
N GLY A 40 1.62 5.52 -12.84
CA GLY A 40 1.21 4.20 -13.29
C GLY A 40 2.35 3.35 -13.84
N ASN A 41 3.60 3.66 -13.48
CA ASN A 41 4.79 2.97 -13.96
C ASN A 41 5.04 1.63 -13.22
N ASN A 42 4.23 1.30 -12.20
CA ASN A 42 4.34 0.14 -11.29
C ASN A 42 5.58 0.17 -10.36
N VAL A 43 6.11 1.35 -10.08
CA VAL A 43 7.27 1.64 -9.26
C VAL A 43 7.00 2.91 -8.47
N ILE A 44 6.93 2.82 -7.15
CA ILE A 44 6.83 4.01 -6.32
C ILE A 44 8.21 4.69 -6.37
N GLU A 45 8.29 5.83 -7.05
CA GLU A 45 9.51 6.61 -7.17
C GLU A 45 9.88 7.29 -5.85
N GLU A 46 11.11 7.78 -5.72
CA GLU A 46 11.58 8.43 -4.48
C GLU A 46 10.68 9.63 -4.09
N GLU A 47 10.16 10.34 -5.08
CA GLU A 47 9.30 11.52 -4.94
C GLU A 47 7.89 11.16 -4.44
N GLU A 48 7.32 10.06 -4.92
CA GLU A 48 6.03 9.52 -4.46
C GLU A 48 6.17 8.83 -3.09
N LEU A 49 7.33 8.21 -2.86
CA LEU A 49 7.64 7.52 -1.61
C LEU A 49 7.68 8.49 -0.43
N ASP A 50 8.16 9.71 -0.62
CA ASP A 50 8.14 10.75 0.42
C ASP A 50 6.70 11.13 0.82
N GLY A 51 5.78 11.20 -0.16
CA GLY A 51 4.36 11.40 0.09
C GLY A 51 3.73 10.23 0.84
N PHE A 52 4.01 9.00 0.38
CA PHE A 52 3.55 7.77 1.01
C PHE A 52 4.00 7.65 2.47
N VAL A 53 5.29 7.86 2.74
CA VAL A 53 5.86 7.78 4.08
C VAL A 53 5.26 8.83 5.00
N LYS A 54 5.04 10.05 4.50
CA LYS A 54 4.41 11.13 5.25
C LYS A 54 2.97 10.77 5.64
N ASP A 55 2.17 10.29 4.69
CA ASP A 55 0.79 9.87 4.94
C ASP A 55 0.72 8.70 5.92
N LEU A 56 1.66 7.75 5.82
CA LEU A 56 1.72 6.61 6.74
C LEU A 56 2.12 7.03 8.15
N MET A 57 3.06 7.97 8.28
CA MET A 57 3.40 8.59 9.56
C MET A 57 2.19 9.32 10.15
N ASP A 58 1.50 10.16 9.37
CA ASP A 58 0.31 10.91 9.81
C ASP A 58 -0.83 10.00 10.31
N LEU A 59 -0.92 8.76 9.81
CA LEU A 59 -1.85 7.73 10.30
C LEU A 59 -1.43 7.14 11.65
N VAL A 60 -0.13 7.02 11.92
CA VAL A 60 0.43 6.42 13.15
C VAL A 60 0.59 7.44 14.26
N ARG A 61 1.22 8.58 13.97
CA ARG A 61 1.49 9.68 14.89
C ARG A 61 1.64 11.00 14.13
N LYS A 62 1.18 12.12 14.71
CA LYS A 62 1.32 13.45 14.10
C LYS A 62 2.49 14.28 14.64
N ASP A 63 3.14 13.78 15.69
CA ASP A 63 4.36 14.35 16.27
C ASP A 63 5.56 13.53 15.77
N TYR A 64 6.07 13.90 14.61
CA TYR A 64 7.31 13.39 14.04
C TYR A 64 8.10 14.56 13.44
N ASP A 65 9.42 14.49 13.54
CA ASP A 65 10.31 15.44 12.90
C ASP A 65 10.83 14.90 11.55
N ASN A 66 11.70 15.67 10.90
CA ASN A 66 12.28 15.24 9.63
C ASN A 66 13.19 14.01 9.81
N GLU A 67 13.84 13.87 10.96
CA GLU A 67 14.75 12.77 11.25
C GLU A 67 14.00 11.45 11.42
N ASP A 68 12.89 11.47 12.16
CA ASP A 68 11.91 10.39 12.28
C ASP A 68 11.40 9.94 10.90
N LEU A 69 11.07 10.90 10.03
CA LEU A 69 10.55 10.62 8.69
C LEU A 69 11.62 9.94 7.81
N GLN A 70 12.87 10.44 7.84
CA GLN A 70 13.99 9.84 7.13
C GLN A 70 14.31 8.44 7.65
N GLN A 71 14.30 8.25 8.97
CA GLN A 71 14.60 6.96 9.60
C GLN A 71 13.54 5.91 9.28
N PHE A 72 12.27 6.32 9.22
CA PHE A 72 11.19 5.45 8.80
C PHE A 72 11.24 5.14 7.30
N LYS A 73 11.53 6.13 6.45
CA LYS A 73 11.79 5.91 5.02
C LYS A 73 12.91 4.89 4.81
N GLN A 74 14.03 5.03 5.52
CA GLN A 74 15.13 4.07 5.44
C GLN A 74 14.74 2.69 5.95
N SER A 75 13.96 2.59 7.02
CA SER A 75 13.48 1.31 7.54
C SER A 75 12.55 0.61 6.55
N LEU A 76 11.68 1.38 5.88
CA LEU A 76 10.79 0.89 4.84
C LEU A 76 11.56 0.40 3.61
N LEU A 77 12.51 1.20 3.12
CA LEU A 77 13.41 0.82 2.04
C LEU A 77 14.24 -0.40 2.41
N SER A 78 14.85 -0.45 3.60
CA SER A 78 15.63 -1.62 4.02
C SER A 78 14.82 -2.91 4.10
N GLY A 79 13.50 -2.82 4.30
CA GLY A 79 12.60 -3.96 4.28
C GLY A 79 12.10 -4.32 2.89
N CYS A 80 11.90 -3.33 2.01
CA CYS A 80 11.24 -3.51 0.72
C CYS A 80 12.13 -3.35 -0.50
N ASP A 81 13.00 -2.36 -0.51
CA ASP A 81 13.94 -2.07 -1.58
C ASP A 81 15.11 -3.09 -1.53
N LEU A 82 15.03 -4.09 -2.40
CA LEU A 82 16.00 -5.19 -2.48
C LEU A 82 17.17 -4.85 -3.39
N ASN A 83 16.92 -4.01 -4.41
CA ASN A 83 17.91 -3.62 -5.41
C ASN A 83 18.70 -2.36 -5.01
N ARG A 84 18.30 -1.68 -3.93
CA ARG A 84 18.85 -0.43 -3.38
C ARG A 84 18.78 0.75 -4.34
N ASP A 85 17.74 0.81 -5.18
CA ASP A 85 17.51 1.92 -6.10
C ASP A 85 16.73 3.08 -5.46
N LYS A 86 16.36 2.96 -4.17
CA LYS A 86 15.53 3.88 -3.39
C LYS A 86 14.09 4.01 -3.89
N ARG A 87 13.65 3.08 -4.74
CA ARG A 87 12.29 2.97 -5.25
C ARG A 87 11.70 1.67 -4.73
N ILE A 88 10.38 1.56 -4.79
CA ILE A 88 9.72 0.30 -4.42
C ILE A 88 8.95 -0.17 -5.64
N SER A 89 9.49 -1.19 -6.30
CA SER A 89 8.79 -1.83 -7.39
C SER A 89 7.68 -2.76 -6.89
N LYS A 90 6.68 -2.97 -7.73
CA LYS A 90 5.61 -3.95 -7.49
C LYS A 90 6.14 -5.36 -7.22
N SER A 91 7.25 -5.72 -7.85
CA SER A 91 7.91 -7.02 -7.67
C SER A 91 8.54 -7.15 -6.29
N GLU A 92 9.18 -6.08 -5.81
CA GLU A 92 9.78 -6.02 -4.48
C GLU A 92 8.74 -6.12 -3.38
N LEU A 93 7.65 -5.33 -3.46
CA LEU A 93 6.59 -5.41 -2.44
C LEU A 93 5.93 -6.80 -2.41
N LYS A 94 5.74 -7.44 -3.57
CA LYS A 94 5.26 -8.82 -3.64
C LYS A 94 6.22 -9.79 -2.96
N MET A 95 7.53 -9.60 -3.13
CA MET A 95 8.55 -10.45 -2.52
C MET A 95 8.59 -10.30 -1.00
N VAL A 96 8.48 -9.07 -0.48
CA VAL A 96 8.37 -8.78 0.96
C VAL A 96 7.12 -9.42 1.54
N LEU A 97 5.98 -9.26 0.87
CA LEU A 97 4.73 -9.84 1.32
C LEU A 97 4.79 -11.37 1.32
N LEU A 98 5.37 -11.96 0.28
CA LEU A 98 5.60 -13.41 0.22
C LEU A 98 6.49 -13.86 1.38
N ALA A 99 7.57 -13.13 1.68
CA ALA A 99 8.46 -13.43 2.81
C ALA A 99 7.74 -13.32 4.17
N LEU A 100 6.85 -12.33 4.35
CA LEU A 100 6.03 -12.19 5.56
C LEU A 100 4.92 -13.25 5.66
N SER A 101 4.41 -13.73 4.52
CA SER A 101 3.37 -14.76 4.47
C SER A 101 3.93 -16.19 4.60
N GLN A 102 5.19 -16.41 4.21
CA GLN A 102 5.92 -17.66 4.35
C GLN A 102 6.83 -17.58 5.57
N ALA A 103 6.25 -17.45 6.76
CA ALA A 103 6.93 -17.99 7.93
C ALA A 103 6.81 -19.53 7.81
N PRO A 104 7.90 -20.29 7.63
CA PRO A 104 7.83 -21.72 7.86
C PRO A 104 7.49 -21.90 9.35
N ASP A 105 6.30 -22.43 9.65
CA ASP A 105 6.05 -23.08 10.94
C ASP A 105 7.14 -24.14 11.16
N PRO A 106 7.65 -24.30 12.40
CA PRO A 106 8.91 -24.98 12.73
C PRO A 106 9.01 -26.45 12.30
#